data_AF-A0A920YGW1-F1
#
_entry.id   AF-A0A920YGW1-F1
#
_cell.length_a   1.000
_cell.length_b   1.000
_cell.length_c   1.000
_cell.angle_alpha   90.00
_cell.angle_beta   90.00
_cell.angle_gamma   90.00
#
_symmetry.space_group_name_H-M   'P 1'
#
loop_
_entity.id
_entity.type
_entity.pdbx_description
1 polymer ?
#
loop_
_entity_poly.entity_id
_entity_poly.type
_entity_poly.pdbx_seq_one_letter_code
_entity_poly.pdbx_strand_id
1 'polypeptide(L)'
;MYTFPRNNLKWGALTALLSILLTGCLGRPTPPLPSPTPCTVHLPIVAGGEASSTPTSTPLPPPSTSERPAPSPTPLPPPVPKPGYGVQVHLFAGDVVETLRWAQGLGVGWVKQQVEWHTIEHGPDNFDWVALDRAVEACNGFGFKLLLGVTHAPDWTRASELESGPPADYAEFGRFMAQLAARYRGRVAAYELWNEPNLAREWRGERLDPARFVALVAEGAKGVRAAAPDALVISGAPAVTGINDGVEAIDDRVFLRGMYEAGIAQWVDGIGTHPYGFANPPDESWQDAIHVASSHNDHPSFFFRDTLEDYHAIMLEYGDTEHQIWVTEFGWPSTEGMGPMDTTGWEYGREVSEAQQADYVVRAFRMGDERPWVGPMFLWNLNLATIWGAGNPVSAYSLLRPDGSYRPAYIALRLAEPLSP
;
A
#
# COMPACT_ATOMS: atom_id res chain seq x y z
N MET A 1 5.95 -4.24 2.52
CA MET A 1 6.71 -3.16 1.85
C MET A 1 6.80 -1.90 2.73
N TYR A 2 7.86 -1.73 3.53
CA TYR A 2 8.30 -0.50 4.24
C TYR A 2 9.82 -0.60 4.44
N THR A 3 10.56 0.50 4.25
CA THR A 3 12.02 0.49 4.16
C THR A 3 12.74 0.22 5.49
N PHE A 4 13.81 -0.57 5.41
CA PHE A 4 14.72 -0.90 6.52
C PHE A 4 15.57 0.31 6.92
N PRO A 5 15.62 0.72 8.20
CA PRO A 5 16.67 1.61 8.66
C PRO A 5 17.97 0.81 8.89
N ARG A 6 19.00 1.07 8.08
CA ARG A 6 20.37 0.61 8.38
C ARG A 6 20.86 1.31 9.66
N ASN A 7 20.87 0.59 10.78
CA ASN A 7 21.51 1.03 12.01
C ASN A 7 23.04 1.05 11.86
N ASN A 8 23.63 2.24 11.80
CA ASN A 8 25.07 2.44 11.98
C ASN A 8 25.42 2.33 13.47
N LEU A 9 25.76 1.12 13.93
CA LEU A 9 26.35 0.91 15.25
C LEU A 9 27.85 1.24 15.20
N LYS A 10 28.23 2.48 15.58
CA LYS A 10 29.62 2.79 15.92
C LYS A 10 29.88 2.40 17.37
N TRP A 11 30.63 1.32 17.54
CA TRP A 11 31.26 0.93 18.80
C TRP A 11 32.20 2.02 19.30
N GLY A 12 31.97 2.48 20.53
CA GLY A 12 32.92 3.28 21.29
C GLY A 12 33.67 2.41 22.28
N ALA A 13 35.00 2.38 22.20
CA ALA A 13 35.87 2.00 23.30
C ALA A 13 37.28 2.60 23.15
N LEU A 14 37.51 3.62 23.98
CA LEU A 14 38.65 3.73 24.90
C LEU A 14 40.08 3.74 24.34
N THR A 15 40.76 4.88 24.47
CA THR A 15 42.15 4.93 24.97
C THR A 15 42.46 6.34 25.47
N ALA A 16 43.17 6.40 26.60
CA ALA A 16 43.36 7.56 27.46
C ALA A 16 44.81 8.08 27.41
N LEU A 17 44.98 9.28 27.99
CA LEU A 17 46.23 9.92 28.48
C LEU A 17 47.13 10.53 27.36
N LEU A 18 47.74 11.72 27.48
CA LEU A 18 48.30 12.42 28.65
C LEU A 18 48.74 13.87 28.28
N SER A 19 48.46 14.87 29.16
CA SER A 19 49.31 16.04 29.53
C SER A 19 49.70 17.17 28.52
N ILE A 20 49.92 18.45 28.84
CA ILE A 20 50.10 19.26 30.07
C ILE A 20 49.90 20.78 29.77
N LEU A 21 49.48 21.52 30.80
CA LEU A 21 49.40 22.97 31.11
C LEU A 21 50.00 24.06 30.18
N LEU A 22 49.30 25.21 30.10
CA LEU A 22 49.81 26.50 30.62
C LEU A 22 48.71 27.59 30.77
N THR A 23 48.89 28.42 31.80
CA THR A 23 47.95 29.36 32.41
C THR A 23 48.08 30.79 31.83
N GLY A 24 46.95 31.49 31.64
CA GLY A 24 46.81 32.89 32.10
C GLY A 24 46.88 34.07 31.10
N CYS A 25 45.90 34.98 31.29
CA CYS A 25 45.90 36.45 31.06
C CYS A 25 45.25 37.04 29.77
N LEU A 26 44.00 37.49 29.96
CA LEU A 26 43.46 38.86 29.72
C LEU A 26 43.84 39.65 28.44
N GLY A 27 42.82 40.00 27.64
CA GLY A 27 42.57 41.42 27.31
C GLY A 27 42.38 41.83 25.84
N ARG A 28 41.11 42.15 25.52
CA ARG A 28 40.55 43.19 24.62
C ARG A 28 39.99 42.80 23.23
N PRO A 29 38.90 43.48 22.81
CA PRO A 29 38.02 43.08 21.70
C PRO A 29 38.30 43.83 20.38
N THR A 30 37.96 43.19 19.27
CA THR A 30 38.01 43.69 17.88
C THR A 30 36.72 44.45 17.51
N PRO A 31 36.80 45.52 16.68
CA PRO A 31 35.63 46.30 16.25
C PRO A 31 34.90 45.70 15.03
N PRO A 32 33.60 45.99 14.83
CA PRO A 32 32.82 45.50 13.70
C PRO A 32 32.98 46.34 12.42
N LEU A 33 32.80 45.68 11.26
CA LEU A 33 32.79 46.27 9.92
C LEU A 33 31.49 47.07 9.64
N PRO A 34 31.54 48.14 8.83
CA PRO A 34 30.38 48.96 8.46
C PRO A 34 29.57 48.40 7.27
N SER A 35 28.24 48.55 7.36
CA SER A 35 27.24 48.26 6.32
C SER A 35 27.11 49.40 5.29
N PRO A 36 26.58 49.12 4.07
CA PRO A 36 26.65 50.04 2.93
C PRO A 36 25.60 51.17 2.92
N THR A 37 26.04 52.33 2.44
CA THR A 37 25.28 53.59 2.29
C THR A 37 24.43 53.62 1.00
N PRO A 38 23.22 54.20 1.00
CA PRO A 38 22.36 54.29 -0.18
C PRO A 38 22.76 55.44 -1.13
N CYS A 39 22.74 55.17 -2.44
CA CYS A 39 22.89 56.18 -3.50
C CYS A 39 21.53 56.76 -3.89
N THR A 40 21.36 58.07 -3.70
CA THR A 40 20.26 58.88 -4.23
C THR A 40 20.77 59.65 -5.45
N VAL A 41 20.08 59.56 -6.58
CA VAL A 41 20.37 60.35 -7.79
C VAL A 41 19.27 61.40 -7.96
N HIS A 42 19.68 62.68 -7.91
CA HIS A 42 18.87 63.84 -8.25
C HIS A 42 19.14 64.25 -9.71
N LEU A 43 18.10 64.55 -10.47
CA LEU A 43 18.19 65.26 -11.76
C LEU A 43 17.26 66.49 -11.75
N PRO A 44 17.62 67.57 -12.49
CA PRO A 44 17.10 68.91 -12.25
C PRO A 44 15.77 69.20 -12.95
N ILE A 45 14.98 70.08 -12.32
CA ILE A 45 13.77 70.71 -12.85
C ILE A 45 14.17 71.98 -13.61
N VAL A 46 13.67 72.14 -14.82
CA VAL A 46 13.60 73.43 -15.54
C VAL A 46 12.14 73.67 -15.91
N ALA A 47 11.61 74.82 -15.51
CA ALA A 47 10.25 75.27 -15.80
C ALA A 47 10.23 76.24 -16.98
N GLY A 48 9.17 76.20 -17.79
CA GLY A 48 8.82 77.28 -18.71
C GLY A 48 7.75 76.94 -19.75
N GLY A 49 6.60 77.61 -19.66
CA GLY A 49 5.84 78.07 -20.83
C GLY A 49 4.57 77.31 -21.23
N GLU A 50 3.44 77.98 -21.09
CA GLU A 50 2.08 77.60 -21.48
C GLU A 50 1.90 77.35 -23.00
N ALA A 51 1.02 76.40 -23.38
CA ALA A 51 -0.27 76.69 -24.03
C ALA A 51 -0.86 75.48 -24.81
N SER A 52 -2.20 75.45 -24.77
CA SER A 52 -3.14 74.80 -25.71
C SER A 52 -3.69 73.42 -25.33
N SER A 53 -4.98 73.44 -24.97
CA SER A 53 -5.85 72.33 -24.63
C SER A 53 -6.22 71.48 -25.84
N THR A 54 -5.88 70.19 -25.81
CA THR A 54 -6.46 69.14 -26.65
C THR A 54 -7.64 68.48 -25.92
N PRO A 55 -8.76 68.17 -26.59
CA PRO A 55 -9.92 67.59 -25.93
C PRO A 55 -9.64 66.14 -25.51
N THR A 56 -9.90 65.84 -24.24
CA THR A 56 -9.91 64.50 -23.67
C THR A 56 -11.01 63.65 -24.31
N SER A 57 -10.66 62.57 -25.00
CA SER A 57 -11.60 61.50 -25.29
C SER A 57 -11.78 60.63 -24.04
N THR A 58 -13.00 60.58 -23.51
CA THR A 58 -13.38 59.62 -22.47
C THR A 58 -13.29 58.21 -23.06
N PRO A 59 -12.52 57.27 -22.47
CA PRO A 59 -12.54 55.88 -22.92
C PRO A 59 -13.94 55.30 -22.66
N LEU A 60 -14.55 54.71 -23.69
CA LEU A 60 -15.76 53.90 -23.53
C LEU A 60 -15.45 52.76 -22.56
N PRO A 61 -16.30 52.43 -21.57
CA PRO A 61 -16.10 51.25 -20.74
C PRO A 61 -15.98 50.01 -21.64
N PRO A 62 -15.04 49.08 -21.37
CA PRO A 62 -14.94 47.85 -22.13
C PRO A 62 -16.28 47.10 -22.05
N PRO A 63 -16.72 46.41 -23.12
CA PRO A 63 -17.91 45.58 -23.06
C PRO A 63 -17.72 44.58 -21.91
N SER A 64 -18.70 44.52 -21.01
CA SER A 64 -18.75 43.53 -19.95
C SER A 64 -18.56 42.16 -20.57
N THR A 65 -17.38 41.57 -20.39
CA THR A 65 -17.17 40.15 -20.64
C THR A 65 -18.09 39.41 -19.69
N SER A 66 -19.23 38.96 -20.21
CA SER A 66 -20.01 37.92 -19.55
C SER A 66 -19.04 36.77 -19.28
N GLU A 67 -18.68 36.56 -18.02
CA GLU A 67 -17.97 35.36 -17.59
C GLU A 67 -18.81 34.19 -18.10
N ARG A 68 -18.29 33.49 -19.11
CA ARG A 68 -18.86 32.21 -19.52
C ARG A 68 -18.78 31.34 -18.26
N PRO A 69 -19.90 30.80 -17.75
CA PRO A 69 -19.84 29.93 -16.59
C PRO A 69 -18.81 28.85 -16.86
N ALA A 70 -17.89 28.66 -15.92
CA ALA A 70 -16.87 27.62 -16.02
C ALA A 70 -17.57 26.31 -16.39
N PRO A 71 -17.05 25.53 -17.35
CA PRO A 71 -17.69 24.28 -17.74
C PRO A 71 -17.83 23.42 -16.48
N SER A 72 -19.08 23.10 -16.11
CA SER A 72 -19.33 22.12 -15.06
C SER A 72 -18.63 20.82 -15.45
N PRO A 73 -17.95 20.14 -14.51
CA PRO A 73 -17.27 18.89 -14.82
C PRO A 73 -18.26 17.91 -15.44
N THR A 74 -17.91 17.37 -16.60
CA THR A 74 -18.71 16.35 -17.27
C THR A 74 -18.89 15.17 -16.31
N PRO A 75 -20.13 14.74 -16.00
CA PRO A 75 -20.34 13.57 -15.15
C PRO A 75 -19.64 12.35 -15.74
N LEU A 76 -18.92 11.59 -14.89
CA LEU A 76 -18.36 10.31 -15.32
C LEU A 76 -19.49 9.34 -15.68
N PRO A 77 -19.33 8.49 -16.70
CA PRO A 77 -20.31 7.45 -17.00
C PRO A 77 -20.47 6.50 -15.80
N PRO A 78 -21.57 5.73 -15.75
CA PRO A 78 -21.73 4.65 -14.77
C PRO A 78 -20.50 3.72 -14.78
N PRO A 79 -20.09 3.18 -13.61
CA PRO A 79 -18.97 2.25 -13.56
C PRO A 79 -19.31 0.95 -14.30
N VAL A 80 -18.33 0.37 -14.98
CA VAL A 80 -18.48 -0.95 -15.62
C VAL A 80 -18.37 -2.03 -14.54
N PRO A 81 -19.35 -2.94 -14.37
CA PRO A 81 -19.28 -4.01 -13.37
C PRO A 81 -18.10 -4.96 -13.59
N LYS A 82 -17.43 -5.37 -12.51
CA LYS A 82 -16.27 -6.28 -12.47
C LYS A 82 -16.35 -7.19 -11.24
N PRO A 83 -17.25 -8.18 -11.22
CA PRO A 83 -17.54 -8.98 -10.03
C PRO A 83 -16.33 -9.79 -9.52
N GLY A 84 -15.32 -10.05 -10.37
CA GLY A 84 -14.07 -10.73 -10.01
C GLY A 84 -12.96 -9.81 -9.50
N TYR A 85 -13.09 -8.49 -9.67
CA TYR A 85 -12.04 -7.54 -9.25
C TYR A 85 -12.30 -7.05 -7.83
N GLY A 86 -11.22 -6.73 -7.14
CA GLY A 86 -11.23 -6.16 -5.80
C GLY A 86 -10.29 -4.99 -5.63
N VAL A 87 -10.48 -4.27 -4.52
CA VAL A 87 -9.58 -3.20 -4.08
C VAL A 87 -9.40 -3.28 -2.57
N GLN A 88 -8.19 -3.01 -2.08
CA GLN A 88 -7.97 -2.85 -0.66
C GLN A 88 -8.46 -1.48 -0.18
N VAL A 89 -9.23 -1.50 0.90
CA VAL A 89 -9.79 -0.32 1.57
C VAL A 89 -9.27 -0.22 3.00
N HIS A 90 -9.20 1.00 3.51
CA HIS A 90 -8.82 1.29 4.89
C HIS A 90 -10.00 1.99 5.58
N LEU A 91 -10.91 1.19 6.15
CA LEU A 91 -12.20 1.63 6.68
C LEU A 91 -12.16 2.07 8.15
N PHE A 92 -11.13 1.70 8.89
CA PHE A 92 -10.99 2.09 10.30
C PHE A 92 -10.56 3.56 10.48
N ALA A 93 -10.19 4.21 9.40
CA ALA A 93 -9.92 5.64 9.35
C ALA A 93 -10.77 6.33 8.28
N GLY A 94 -11.19 7.56 8.54
CA GLY A 94 -12.04 8.33 7.64
C GLY A 94 -13.52 7.92 7.67
N ASP A 95 -14.26 8.31 6.63
CA ASP A 95 -15.68 7.99 6.48
C ASP A 95 -15.86 6.66 5.72
N VAL A 96 -16.43 5.67 6.40
CA VAL A 96 -16.70 4.32 5.87
C VAL A 96 -17.62 4.37 4.64
N VAL A 97 -18.67 5.20 4.69
CA VAL A 97 -19.69 5.25 3.62
C VAL A 97 -19.11 5.91 2.38
N GLU A 98 -18.35 6.99 2.54
CA GLU A 98 -17.65 7.67 1.45
C GLU A 98 -16.62 6.74 0.80
N THR A 99 -15.82 6.04 1.61
CA THR A 99 -14.83 5.08 1.10
C THR A 99 -15.49 4.00 0.25
N LEU A 100 -16.61 3.45 0.71
CA LEU A 100 -17.36 2.44 -0.04
C LEU A 100 -18.08 3.00 -1.27
N ARG A 101 -18.46 4.27 -1.29
CA ARG A 101 -18.95 4.94 -2.52
C ARG A 101 -17.84 5.04 -3.56
N TRP A 102 -16.61 5.36 -3.16
CA TRP A 102 -15.47 5.35 -4.07
C TRP A 102 -15.19 3.95 -4.61
N ALA A 103 -15.24 2.91 -3.76
CA ALA A 103 -15.12 1.52 -4.20
C ALA A 103 -16.24 1.14 -5.20
N GLN A 104 -17.48 1.52 -4.92
CA GLN A 104 -18.63 1.23 -5.79
C GLN A 104 -18.46 1.93 -7.15
N GLY A 105 -17.86 3.12 -7.14
CA GLY A 105 -17.49 3.86 -8.32
C GLY A 105 -16.40 3.22 -9.20
N LEU A 106 -15.72 2.17 -8.75
CA LEU A 106 -14.83 1.37 -9.60
C LEU A 106 -15.57 0.24 -10.34
N GLY A 107 -16.77 -0.11 -9.87
CA GLY A 107 -17.54 -1.26 -10.37
C GLY A 107 -17.03 -2.62 -9.89
N VAL A 108 -16.06 -2.65 -8.96
CA VAL A 108 -15.49 -3.88 -8.39
C VAL A 108 -16.52 -4.65 -7.56
N GLY A 109 -16.42 -5.99 -7.56
CA GLY A 109 -17.27 -6.86 -6.75
C GLY A 109 -16.74 -7.13 -5.34
N TRP A 110 -15.43 -6.97 -5.14
CA TRP A 110 -14.75 -7.29 -3.90
C TRP A 110 -14.13 -6.07 -3.23
N VAL A 111 -14.06 -6.13 -1.90
CA VAL A 111 -13.18 -5.25 -1.11
C VAL A 111 -12.39 -6.09 -0.11
N LYS A 112 -11.12 -5.73 0.12
CA LYS A 112 -10.27 -6.31 1.16
C LYS A 112 -10.07 -5.29 2.28
N GLN A 113 -10.26 -5.72 3.52
CA GLN A 113 -9.93 -4.93 4.72
C GLN A 113 -9.01 -5.76 5.61
N GLN A 114 -7.87 -5.19 5.99
CA GLN A 114 -6.97 -5.82 6.97
C GLN A 114 -7.52 -5.61 8.39
N VAL A 115 -7.44 -6.65 9.22
CA VAL A 115 -7.85 -6.67 10.62
C VAL A 115 -6.64 -7.07 11.45
N GLU A 116 -6.16 -6.13 12.26
CA GLU A 116 -5.11 -6.37 13.24
C GLU A 116 -5.77 -6.96 14.50
N TRP A 117 -5.50 -8.23 14.81
CA TRP A 117 -6.14 -8.96 15.91
C TRP A 117 -5.97 -8.23 17.24
N HIS A 118 -4.80 -7.64 17.52
CA HIS A 118 -4.59 -6.87 18.75
C HIS A 118 -5.50 -5.63 18.92
N THR A 119 -6.06 -5.11 17.82
CA THR A 119 -7.03 -4.00 17.86
C THR A 119 -8.44 -4.48 18.20
N ILE A 120 -8.69 -5.79 18.10
CA ILE A 120 -9.98 -6.41 18.32
C ILE A 120 -10.04 -7.12 19.67
N GLU A 121 -8.98 -7.83 20.08
CA GLU A 121 -8.95 -8.60 21.33
C GLU A 121 -7.86 -8.10 22.27
N HIS A 122 -8.26 -7.33 23.29
CA HIS A 122 -7.33 -6.67 24.22
C HIS A 122 -6.93 -7.54 25.42
N GLY A 123 -7.52 -8.72 25.54
CA GLY A 123 -7.28 -9.72 26.57
C GLY A 123 -8.12 -10.96 26.27
N PRO A 124 -7.91 -12.09 26.95
CA PRO A 124 -8.67 -13.31 26.70
C PRO A 124 -10.19 -13.06 26.73
N ASP A 125 -10.85 -13.27 25.59
CA ASP A 125 -12.29 -13.06 25.38
C ASP A 125 -12.80 -11.62 25.66
N ASN A 126 -11.91 -10.62 25.68
CA ASN A 126 -12.24 -9.21 25.80
C ASN A 126 -12.15 -8.52 24.44
N PHE A 127 -13.27 -8.43 23.75
CA PHE A 127 -13.34 -7.96 22.37
C PHE A 127 -13.92 -6.55 22.23
N ASP A 128 -13.30 -5.74 21.37
CA ASP A 128 -13.89 -4.54 20.77
C ASP A 128 -14.23 -4.79 19.29
N TRP A 129 -15.51 -5.01 19.01
CA TRP A 129 -16.00 -5.27 17.67
C TRP A 129 -16.50 -4.03 16.94
N VAL A 130 -16.60 -2.87 17.61
CA VAL A 130 -17.45 -1.75 17.13
C VAL A 130 -17.04 -1.25 15.76
N ALA A 131 -15.74 -1.04 15.54
CA ALA A 131 -15.24 -0.56 14.25
C ALA A 131 -15.41 -1.60 13.13
N LEU A 132 -15.16 -2.88 13.44
CA LEU A 132 -15.26 -3.96 12.47
C LEU A 132 -16.72 -4.30 12.13
N ASP A 133 -17.63 -4.27 13.10
CA ASP A 133 -19.08 -4.41 12.88
C ASP A 133 -19.58 -3.37 11.88
N ARG A 134 -19.19 -2.11 12.08
CA ARG A 134 -19.56 -1.00 11.18
C ARG A 134 -19.00 -1.22 9.77
N ALA A 135 -17.75 -1.65 9.66
CA ALA A 135 -17.11 -1.93 8.37
C ALA A 135 -17.81 -3.09 7.64
N VAL A 136 -18.01 -4.23 8.31
CA VAL A 136 -18.67 -5.41 7.72
C VAL A 136 -20.10 -5.09 7.29
N GLU A 137 -20.88 -4.42 8.14
CA GLU A 137 -22.25 -4.04 7.82
C GLU A 137 -22.30 -3.11 6.59
N ALA A 138 -21.42 -2.10 6.56
CA ALA A 138 -21.36 -1.18 5.43
C ALA A 138 -20.96 -1.91 4.13
N CYS A 139 -19.93 -2.76 4.14
CA CYS A 139 -19.54 -3.54 2.95
C CYS A 139 -20.70 -4.37 2.40
N ASN A 140 -21.46 -5.04 3.28
CA ASN A 140 -22.63 -5.83 2.89
C ASN A 140 -23.76 -4.95 2.34
N GLY A 141 -24.03 -3.80 2.97
CA GLY A 141 -25.05 -2.85 2.52
C GLY A 141 -24.76 -2.25 1.13
N PHE A 142 -23.49 -2.15 0.75
CA PHE A 142 -23.05 -1.75 -0.59
C PHE A 142 -23.01 -2.92 -1.59
N GLY A 143 -23.20 -4.16 -1.14
CA GLY A 143 -23.23 -5.36 -1.98
C GLY A 143 -21.85 -5.92 -2.33
N PHE A 144 -20.81 -5.58 -1.58
CA PHE A 144 -19.47 -6.14 -1.81
C PHE A 144 -19.32 -7.53 -1.20
N LYS A 145 -18.56 -8.38 -1.89
CA LYS A 145 -17.92 -9.54 -1.27
C LYS A 145 -16.72 -9.05 -0.46
N LEU A 146 -16.69 -9.38 0.83
CA LEU A 146 -15.66 -8.92 1.75
C LEU A 146 -14.61 -10.02 1.99
N LEU A 147 -13.35 -9.68 1.75
CA LEU A 147 -12.17 -10.42 2.22
C LEU A 147 -11.63 -9.72 3.48
N LEU A 148 -11.54 -10.44 4.59
CA LEU A 148 -10.83 -9.96 5.79
C LEU A 148 -9.45 -10.62 5.87
N GLY A 149 -8.39 -9.82 5.77
CA GLY A 149 -7.02 -10.29 6.01
C GLY A 149 -6.64 -10.09 7.47
N VAL A 150 -6.38 -11.17 8.20
CA VAL A 150 -6.17 -11.12 9.66
C VAL A 150 -4.69 -11.21 9.99
N THR A 151 -4.18 -10.26 10.78
CA THR A 151 -2.76 -10.17 11.13
C THR A 151 -2.56 -9.73 12.58
N HIS A 152 -1.29 -9.65 13.01
CA HIS A 152 -0.80 -9.01 14.26
C HIS A 152 -1.52 -9.47 15.53
N ALA A 153 -1.00 -10.55 16.14
CA ALA A 153 -1.52 -11.10 17.37
C ALA A 153 -1.31 -10.15 18.57
N PRO A 154 -2.23 -10.15 19.55
CA PRO A 154 -2.09 -9.32 20.75
C PRO A 154 -0.93 -9.77 21.63
N ASP A 155 -0.29 -8.82 22.30
CA ASP A 155 0.90 -9.04 23.14
C ASP A 155 0.71 -10.16 24.17
N TRP A 156 -0.47 -10.29 24.78
CA TRP A 156 -0.76 -11.32 25.78
C TRP A 156 -0.73 -12.76 25.23
N THR A 157 -0.79 -12.93 23.90
CA THR A 157 -0.64 -14.24 23.23
C THR A 157 0.80 -14.52 22.79
N ARG A 158 1.71 -13.54 22.89
CA ARG A 158 3.02 -13.57 22.24
C ARG A 158 4.16 -13.79 23.22
N ALA A 159 5.25 -14.37 22.70
CA ALA A 159 6.50 -14.52 23.44
C ALA A 159 7.36 -13.23 23.47
N SER A 160 7.11 -12.30 22.55
CA SER A 160 7.83 -11.03 22.42
C SER A 160 6.84 -9.92 22.04
N GLU A 161 6.90 -8.78 22.73
CA GLU A 161 6.09 -7.57 22.47
C GLU A 161 6.75 -6.64 21.43
N LEU A 162 7.93 -7.00 20.90
CA LEU A 162 8.61 -6.21 19.87
C LEU A 162 7.96 -6.41 18.49
N GLU A 163 7.55 -5.30 17.86
CA GLU A 163 6.88 -5.26 16.54
C GLU A 163 5.70 -6.24 16.45
N SER A 164 5.37 -6.73 15.26
CA SER A 164 4.29 -7.66 15.00
C SER A 164 4.79 -9.09 14.81
N GLY A 165 4.00 -10.07 15.24
CA GLY A 165 4.35 -11.47 15.10
C GLY A 165 3.24 -12.42 15.52
N PRO A 166 3.40 -13.72 15.25
CA PRO A 166 2.39 -14.74 15.55
C PRO A 166 2.24 -14.95 17.08
N PRO A 167 1.12 -15.53 17.54
CA PRO A 167 1.00 -15.95 18.93
C PRO A 167 1.97 -17.11 19.21
N ALA A 168 2.39 -17.27 20.47
CA ALA A 168 3.22 -18.38 20.91
C ALA A 168 2.48 -19.73 20.88
N ASP A 169 1.15 -19.70 20.99
CA ASP A 169 0.27 -20.84 20.80
C ASP A 169 -0.70 -20.56 19.64
N TYR A 170 -0.56 -21.30 18.54
CA TYR A 170 -1.40 -21.12 17.36
C TYR A 170 -2.87 -21.52 17.58
N ALA A 171 -3.17 -22.30 18.62
CA ALA A 171 -4.54 -22.58 19.00
C ALA A 171 -5.30 -21.30 19.41
N GLU A 172 -4.61 -20.28 19.92
CA GLU A 172 -5.21 -18.96 20.19
C GLU A 172 -5.63 -18.25 18.90
N PHE A 173 -4.83 -18.36 17.83
CA PHE A 173 -5.24 -17.85 16.52
C PHE A 173 -6.46 -18.61 15.99
N GLY A 174 -6.49 -19.93 16.12
CA GLY A 174 -7.65 -20.75 15.78
C GLY A 174 -8.91 -20.35 16.56
N ARG A 175 -8.79 -20.09 17.87
CA ARG A 175 -9.88 -19.60 18.72
C ARG A 175 -10.39 -18.25 18.24
N PHE A 176 -9.50 -17.30 17.99
CA PHE A 176 -9.87 -15.97 17.49
C PHE A 176 -10.58 -16.05 16.13
N MET A 177 -10.03 -16.84 15.20
CA MET A 177 -10.63 -17.03 13.88
C MET A 177 -12.02 -17.67 13.97
N ALA A 178 -12.25 -18.59 14.91
CA ALA A 178 -13.59 -19.14 15.16
C ALA A 178 -14.58 -18.07 15.67
N GLN A 179 -14.16 -17.21 16.60
CA GLN A 179 -15.00 -16.12 17.12
C GLN A 179 -15.33 -15.09 16.03
N LEU A 180 -14.31 -14.69 15.26
CA LEU A 180 -14.43 -13.77 14.14
C LEU A 180 -15.40 -14.32 13.07
N ALA A 181 -15.17 -15.57 12.65
CA ALA A 181 -15.98 -16.23 11.63
C ALA A 181 -17.42 -16.48 12.08
N ALA A 182 -17.64 -16.85 13.35
CA ALA A 182 -18.98 -17.01 13.92
C ALA A 182 -19.75 -15.69 13.90
N ARG A 183 -19.09 -14.59 14.29
CA ARG A 183 -19.70 -13.25 14.34
C ARG A 183 -20.14 -12.76 12.98
N TYR A 184 -19.35 -13.01 11.94
CA TYR A 184 -19.59 -12.50 10.59
C TYR A 184 -20.03 -13.57 9.59
N ARG A 185 -20.55 -14.71 10.08
CA ARG A 185 -21.04 -15.81 9.24
C ARG A 185 -22.07 -15.30 8.22
N GLY A 186 -21.83 -15.64 6.94
CA GLY A 186 -22.68 -15.23 5.81
C GLY A 186 -22.55 -13.77 5.38
N ARG A 187 -21.69 -12.97 6.04
CA ARG A 187 -21.43 -11.55 5.73
C ARG A 187 -19.99 -11.28 5.28
N VAL A 188 -19.07 -12.18 5.60
CA VAL A 188 -17.69 -12.18 5.09
C VAL A 188 -17.54 -13.37 4.16
N ALA A 189 -17.06 -13.11 2.95
CA ALA A 189 -16.96 -14.12 1.90
C ALA A 189 -15.66 -14.92 1.99
N ALA A 190 -14.58 -14.30 2.48
CA ALA A 190 -13.28 -14.94 2.60
C ALA A 190 -12.47 -14.38 3.79
N TYR A 191 -11.61 -15.22 4.35
CA TYR A 191 -10.63 -14.87 5.38
C TYR A 191 -9.23 -15.20 4.86
N GLU A 192 -8.35 -14.19 4.78
CA GLU A 192 -6.93 -14.37 4.51
C GLU A 192 -6.18 -14.53 5.84
N LEU A 193 -5.45 -15.63 5.97
CA LEU A 193 -4.80 -16.04 7.23
C LEU A 193 -3.35 -15.57 7.26
N TRP A 194 -3.11 -14.51 8.03
CA TRP A 194 -1.85 -13.77 8.15
C TRP A 194 -1.48 -12.90 6.94
N ASN A 195 -0.42 -12.11 7.08
CA ASN A 195 0.11 -11.23 6.05
C ASN A 195 1.65 -11.32 6.00
N GLU A 196 2.22 -11.49 4.80
CA GLU A 196 3.67 -11.46 4.54
C GLU A 196 4.55 -12.22 5.56
N PRO A 197 4.26 -13.51 5.87
CA PRO A 197 4.91 -14.27 6.95
C PRO A 197 6.40 -14.55 6.71
N ASN A 198 6.90 -14.31 5.50
CA ASN A 198 8.30 -14.46 5.13
C ASN A 198 9.17 -13.25 5.51
N LEU A 199 8.61 -12.24 6.18
CA LEU A 199 9.30 -11.05 6.63
C LEU A 199 9.43 -10.99 8.15
N ALA A 200 10.64 -10.70 8.63
CA ALA A 200 10.92 -10.66 10.06
C ALA A 200 10.01 -9.71 10.84
N ARG A 201 9.70 -8.53 10.27
CA ARG A 201 8.84 -7.52 10.90
C ARG A 201 7.37 -7.93 11.05
N GLU A 202 6.92 -8.91 10.26
CA GLU A 202 5.54 -9.45 10.30
C GLU A 202 5.50 -10.79 11.06
N TRP A 203 6.65 -11.31 11.48
CA TRP A 203 6.81 -12.60 12.13
C TRP A 203 7.79 -12.54 13.32
N ARG A 204 7.87 -11.40 14.03
CA ARG A 204 8.78 -11.25 15.17
C ARG A 204 8.40 -12.18 16.32
N GLY A 205 9.41 -12.60 17.07
CA GLY A 205 9.26 -13.52 18.19
C GLY A 205 9.54 -14.97 17.83
N GLU A 206 9.59 -15.29 16.54
CA GLU A 206 9.97 -16.62 16.04
C GLU A 206 10.93 -16.55 14.85
N ARG A 207 11.53 -17.70 14.50
CA ARG A 207 12.30 -17.84 13.28
C ARG A 207 11.36 -17.89 12.08
N LEU A 208 11.74 -17.24 10.98
CA LEU A 208 11.09 -17.39 9.68
C LEU A 208 11.15 -18.85 9.22
N ASP A 209 9.98 -19.48 9.09
CA ASP A 209 9.84 -20.89 8.75
C ASP A 209 8.47 -21.12 8.09
N PRO A 210 8.42 -21.53 6.81
CA PRO A 210 7.18 -21.85 6.11
C PRO A 210 6.32 -22.89 6.85
N ALA A 211 6.92 -23.91 7.47
CA ALA A 211 6.17 -24.96 8.16
C ALA A 211 5.46 -24.43 9.42
N ARG A 212 6.08 -23.47 10.12
CA ARG A 212 5.44 -22.77 11.25
C ARG A 212 4.27 -21.91 10.77
N PHE A 213 4.44 -21.21 9.66
CA PHE A 213 3.33 -20.47 9.06
C PHE A 213 2.17 -21.40 8.67
N VAL A 214 2.44 -22.54 8.02
CA VAL A 214 1.37 -23.51 7.69
C VAL A 214 0.68 -24.06 8.94
N ALA A 215 1.39 -24.27 10.05
CA ALA A 215 0.77 -24.67 11.30
C ALA A 215 -0.18 -23.59 11.87
N LEU A 216 0.17 -22.32 11.76
CA LEU A 216 -0.72 -21.20 12.11
C LEU A 216 -1.96 -21.17 11.20
N VAL A 217 -1.77 -21.32 9.89
CA VAL A 217 -2.86 -21.39 8.90
C VAL A 217 -3.79 -22.58 9.21
N ALA A 218 -3.25 -23.74 9.57
CA ALA A 218 -4.04 -24.91 9.91
C ALA A 218 -4.98 -24.65 11.10
N GLU A 219 -4.51 -24.03 12.17
CA GLU A 219 -5.36 -23.67 13.32
C GLU A 219 -6.39 -22.61 12.96
N GLY A 220 -6.00 -21.57 12.22
CA GLY A 220 -6.93 -20.55 11.72
C GLY A 220 -8.04 -21.14 10.84
N ALA A 221 -7.67 -22.03 9.91
CA ALA A 221 -8.59 -22.70 8.99
C ALA A 221 -9.59 -23.59 9.74
N LYS A 222 -9.13 -24.35 10.74
CA LYS A 222 -10.02 -25.14 11.61
C LYS A 222 -11.05 -24.24 12.29
N GLY A 223 -10.62 -23.09 12.82
CA GLY A 223 -11.49 -22.11 13.46
C GLY A 223 -12.55 -21.56 12.50
N VAL A 224 -12.14 -21.10 11.31
CA VAL A 224 -13.06 -20.60 10.28
C VAL A 224 -14.05 -21.68 9.85
N ARG A 225 -13.58 -22.86 9.46
CA ARG A 225 -14.44 -23.94 8.94
C ARG A 225 -15.45 -24.44 9.98
N ALA A 226 -15.09 -24.43 11.27
CA ALA A 226 -16.00 -24.81 12.34
C ALA A 226 -17.16 -23.81 12.53
N ALA A 227 -16.89 -22.51 12.34
CA ALA A 227 -17.86 -21.45 12.61
C ALA A 227 -18.62 -20.95 11.35
N ALA A 228 -17.96 -20.94 10.20
CA ALA A 228 -18.48 -20.45 8.93
C ALA A 228 -18.02 -21.36 7.77
N PRO A 229 -18.59 -22.57 7.62
CA PRO A 229 -18.16 -23.55 6.62
C PRO A 229 -18.31 -23.10 5.16
N ASP A 230 -19.12 -22.08 4.91
CA ASP A 230 -19.36 -21.51 3.56
C ASP A 230 -18.37 -20.39 3.21
N ALA A 231 -17.56 -19.92 4.17
CA ALA A 231 -16.55 -18.88 3.94
C ALA A 231 -15.25 -19.50 3.40
N LEU A 232 -14.63 -18.80 2.46
CA LEU A 232 -13.36 -19.22 1.88
C LEU A 232 -12.19 -18.91 2.83
N VAL A 233 -11.20 -19.79 2.86
CA VAL A 233 -9.95 -19.62 3.61
C VAL A 233 -8.82 -19.42 2.61
N ILE A 234 -8.17 -18.27 2.64
CA ILE A 234 -7.05 -17.93 1.74
C ILE A 234 -5.76 -17.93 2.56
N SER A 235 -4.68 -18.52 2.04
CA SER A 235 -3.39 -18.39 2.72
C SER A 235 -2.92 -16.93 2.69
N GLY A 236 -2.31 -16.44 3.77
CA GLY A 236 -1.54 -15.20 3.71
C GLY A 236 -0.46 -15.28 2.63
N ALA A 237 -0.31 -14.21 1.87
CA ALA A 237 0.66 -14.13 0.79
C ALA A 237 2.08 -13.85 1.31
N PRO A 238 3.12 -14.55 0.81
CA PRO A 238 4.50 -14.11 1.00
C PRO A 238 4.75 -12.77 0.29
N ALA A 239 5.53 -11.89 0.92
CA ALA A 239 6.01 -10.67 0.29
C ALA A 239 7.07 -10.99 -0.77
N VAL A 240 7.03 -10.30 -1.90
CA VAL A 240 8.13 -10.30 -2.86
C VAL A 240 9.30 -9.46 -2.35
N THR A 241 10.45 -10.10 -2.06
CA THR A 241 11.58 -9.42 -1.40
C THR A 241 12.87 -9.42 -2.23
N GLY A 242 13.11 -10.47 -3.02
CA GLY A 242 14.42 -10.75 -3.61
C GLY A 242 15.53 -11.02 -2.58
N ILE A 243 15.17 -11.25 -1.31
CA ILE A 243 16.09 -11.46 -0.19
C ILE A 243 15.84 -12.85 0.40
N ASN A 244 16.90 -13.63 0.61
CA ASN A 244 16.83 -14.98 1.17
C ASN A 244 17.90 -15.24 2.25
N ASP A 245 18.03 -14.32 3.21
CA ASP A 245 19.02 -14.45 4.30
C ASP A 245 18.49 -15.26 5.50
N GLY A 246 17.17 -15.53 5.54
CA GLY A 246 16.50 -16.24 6.63
C GLY A 246 16.46 -15.47 7.95
N VAL A 247 16.85 -14.19 7.94
CA VAL A 247 16.90 -13.30 9.11
C VAL A 247 15.94 -12.15 8.92
N GLU A 248 16.11 -11.36 7.86
CA GLU A 248 15.21 -10.26 7.51
C GLU A 248 14.07 -10.75 6.62
N ALA A 249 14.39 -11.66 5.69
CA ALA A 249 13.42 -12.28 4.81
C ALA A 249 13.83 -13.67 4.31
N ILE A 250 12.82 -14.45 3.93
CA ILE A 250 12.97 -15.61 3.04
C ILE A 250 12.37 -15.23 1.68
N ASP A 251 13.02 -15.64 0.60
CA ASP A 251 12.54 -15.40 -0.76
C ASP A 251 11.13 -16.00 -0.95
N ASP A 252 10.28 -15.31 -1.69
CA ASP A 252 8.87 -15.66 -1.81
C ASP A 252 8.63 -17.02 -2.50
N ARG A 253 9.46 -17.40 -3.48
CA ARG A 253 9.37 -18.70 -4.16
C ARG A 253 9.90 -19.82 -3.27
N VAL A 254 11.00 -19.56 -2.55
CA VAL A 254 11.53 -20.49 -1.54
C VAL A 254 10.51 -20.72 -0.44
N PHE A 255 9.87 -19.65 0.04
CA PHE A 255 8.87 -19.73 1.09
C PHE A 255 7.62 -20.49 0.63
N LEU A 256 7.11 -20.22 -0.58
CA LEU A 256 5.96 -20.93 -1.14
C LEU A 256 6.22 -22.43 -1.30
N ARG A 257 7.42 -22.83 -1.77
CA ARG A 257 7.82 -24.26 -1.82
C ARG A 257 7.78 -24.89 -0.44
N GLY A 258 8.32 -24.21 0.57
CA GLY A 258 8.25 -24.67 1.95
C GLY A 258 6.81 -24.76 2.49
N MET A 259 5.90 -23.86 2.06
CA MET A 259 4.48 -23.97 2.40
C MET A 259 3.86 -25.24 1.82
N TYR A 260 4.18 -25.57 0.57
CA TYR A 260 3.71 -26.80 -0.06
C TYR A 260 4.31 -28.07 0.57
N GLU A 261 5.60 -28.06 0.90
CA GLU A 261 6.24 -29.15 1.64
C GLU A 261 5.59 -29.40 3.01
N ALA A 262 5.12 -28.33 3.66
CA ALA A 262 4.37 -28.40 4.91
C ALA A 262 2.88 -28.72 4.73
N GLY A 263 2.41 -28.85 3.48
CA GLY A 263 1.05 -29.26 3.15
C GLY A 263 0.01 -28.15 3.24
N ILE A 264 0.33 -26.91 2.82
CA ILE A 264 -0.62 -25.78 2.82
C ILE A 264 -1.94 -26.09 2.09
N ALA A 265 -1.88 -26.81 0.97
CA ALA A 265 -3.03 -27.10 0.11
C ALA A 265 -4.16 -27.87 0.80
N GLN A 266 -3.92 -28.53 1.94
CA GLN A 266 -4.97 -29.25 2.67
C GLN A 266 -5.83 -28.33 3.56
N TRP A 267 -5.42 -27.08 3.77
CA TRP A 267 -6.03 -26.18 4.75
C TRP A 267 -6.83 -25.03 4.11
N VAL A 268 -6.46 -24.62 2.91
CA VAL A 268 -6.97 -23.41 2.26
C VAL A 268 -7.83 -23.73 1.04
N ASP A 269 -8.59 -22.75 0.58
CA ASP A 269 -9.38 -22.79 -0.67
C ASP A 269 -8.72 -21.93 -1.77
N GLY A 270 -7.61 -21.23 -1.47
CA GLY A 270 -6.83 -20.46 -2.42
C GLY A 270 -5.46 -20.05 -1.87
N ILE A 271 -4.49 -19.84 -2.76
CA ILE A 271 -3.11 -19.47 -2.42
C ILE A 271 -2.92 -17.97 -2.59
N GLY A 272 -2.65 -17.25 -1.51
CA GLY A 272 -2.37 -15.82 -1.52
C GLY A 272 -1.05 -15.47 -2.21
N THR A 273 -1.03 -14.36 -2.94
CA THR A 273 0.18 -13.79 -3.56
C THR A 273 0.16 -12.25 -3.58
N HIS A 274 1.34 -11.63 -3.44
CA HIS A 274 1.56 -10.18 -3.54
C HIS A 274 2.54 -9.82 -4.69
N PRO A 275 2.17 -9.99 -5.98
CA PRO A 275 3.03 -9.79 -7.14
C PRO A 275 3.28 -8.30 -7.43
N TYR A 276 3.96 -7.58 -6.53
CA TYR A 276 4.30 -6.18 -6.79
C TYR A 276 5.33 -6.06 -7.91
N GLY A 277 5.02 -5.24 -8.93
CA GLY A 277 5.94 -4.96 -10.04
C GLY A 277 6.93 -3.83 -9.76
N PHE A 278 6.90 -3.23 -8.56
CA PHE A 278 7.74 -2.07 -8.20
C PHE A 278 7.58 -0.93 -9.23
N ALA A 279 8.58 -0.69 -10.09
CA ALA A 279 8.51 0.26 -11.20
C ALA A 279 8.43 -0.42 -12.58
N ASN A 280 8.58 -1.74 -12.66
CA ASN A 280 8.55 -2.53 -13.89
C ASN A 280 7.11 -2.68 -14.42
N PRO A 281 6.88 -2.57 -15.74
CA PRO A 281 5.57 -2.84 -16.36
C PRO A 281 5.04 -4.24 -16.00
N PRO A 282 3.70 -4.42 -15.96
CA PRO A 282 3.10 -5.68 -15.53
C PRO A 282 3.47 -6.89 -16.40
N ASP A 283 3.75 -6.68 -17.68
CA ASP A 283 4.07 -7.69 -18.69
C ASP A 283 5.56 -7.94 -18.88
N GLU A 284 6.42 -7.10 -18.31
CA GLU A 284 7.87 -7.21 -18.43
C GLU A 284 8.39 -8.45 -17.67
N SER A 285 9.42 -9.09 -18.22
CA SER A 285 10.16 -10.17 -17.57
C SER A 285 11.44 -9.68 -16.92
N TRP A 286 11.84 -10.34 -15.85
CA TRP A 286 13.22 -10.29 -15.35
C TRP A 286 14.25 -10.82 -16.37
N GLN A 287 13.83 -11.67 -17.32
CA GLN A 287 14.71 -12.22 -18.36
C GLN A 287 14.86 -11.29 -19.58
N ASP A 288 14.09 -10.21 -19.64
CA ASP A 288 14.17 -9.28 -20.76
C ASP A 288 15.54 -8.58 -20.76
N ALA A 289 16.14 -8.40 -21.94
CA ALA A 289 17.49 -7.87 -22.04
C ALA A 289 17.60 -6.38 -21.64
N ILE A 290 16.47 -5.68 -21.61
CA ILE A 290 16.35 -4.25 -21.32
C ILE A 290 15.13 -4.08 -20.43
N HIS A 291 15.30 -3.39 -19.30
CA HIS A 291 14.21 -3.09 -18.37
C HIS A 291 13.84 -1.61 -18.42
N VAL A 292 12.56 -1.32 -18.23
CA VAL A 292 12.04 0.06 -18.16
C VAL A 292 12.48 0.75 -16.87
N ALA A 293 12.42 0.07 -15.73
CA ALA A 293 12.87 0.66 -14.46
C ALA A 293 14.40 0.65 -14.36
N SER A 294 14.94 1.59 -13.57
CA SER A 294 16.38 1.71 -13.34
C SER A 294 16.91 0.83 -12.19
N SER A 295 16.01 0.23 -11.39
CA SER A 295 16.34 -0.59 -10.22
C SER A 295 15.35 -1.75 -10.07
N HIS A 296 15.63 -2.69 -9.15
CA HIS A 296 14.79 -3.88 -8.90
C HIS A 296 14.62 -4.76 -10.16
N ASN A 297 15.75 -5.01 -10.84
CA ASN A 297 15.80 -5.78 -12.09
C ASN A 297 16.65 -7.06 -11.98
N ASP A 298 17.18 -7.34 -10.79
CA ASP A 298 18.12 -8.41 -10.52
C ASP A 298 17.46 -9.68 -9.97
N HIS A 299 16.13 -9.68 -9.80
CA HIS A 299 15.37 -10.79 -9.27
C HIS A 299 13.94 -10.87 -9.83
N PRO A 300 13.39 -12.06 -10.13
CA PRO A 300 12.02 -12.24 -10.63
C PRO A 300 10.91 -11.82 -9.65
N SER A 301 11.22 -11.65 -8.36
CA SER A 301 10.28 -11.14 -7.35
C SER A 301 9.77 -9.73 -7.67
N PHE A 302 10.52 -8.96 -8.45
CA PHE A 302 10.18 -7.57 -8.77
C PHE A 302 9.37 -7.42 -10.06
N PHE A 303 8.87 -8.53 -10.62
CA PHE A 303 8.12 -8.59 -11.87
C PHE A 303 6.76 -9.26 -11.62
N PHE A 304 5.68 -8.53 -11.90
CA PHE A 304 4.30 -8.97 -11.66
C PHE A 304 4.01 -10.28 -12.40
N ARG A 305 4.30 -10.33 -13.71
CA ARG A 305 4.07 -11.51 -14.55
C ARG A 305 4.81 -12.73 -14.05
N ASP A 306 6.13 -12.58 -13.84
CA ASP A 306 6.99 -13.69 -13.47
C ASP A 306 6.61 -14.24 -12.08
N THR A 307 6.15 -13.38 -11.16
CA THR A 307 5.65 -13.86 -9.86
C THR A 307 4.40 -14.73 -10.01
N LEU A 308 3.42 -14.34 -10.83
CA LEU A 308 2.23 -15.15 -11.07
C LEU A 308 2.57 -16.49 -11.75
N GLU A 309 3.41 -16.44 -12.78
CA GLU A 309 3.77 -17.62 -13.58
C GLU A 309 4.64 -18.60 -12.78
N ASP A 310 5.61 -18.09 -12.02
CA ASP A 310 6.45 -18.92 -11.14
C ASP A 310 5.64 -19.53 -10.00
N TYR A 311 4.72 -18.77 -9.38
CA TYR A 311 3.84 -19.32 -8.35
C TYR A 311 3.01 -20.45 -8.92
N HIS A 312 2.35 -20.25 -10.06
CA HIS A 312 1.55 -21.30 -10.68
C HIS A 312 2.40 -22.53 -11.04
N ALA A 313 3.62 -22.33 -11.56
CA ALA A 313 4.54 -23.43 -11.83
C ALA A 313 4.91 -24.21 -10.54
N ILE A 314 5.11 -23.51 -9.42
CA ILE A 314 5.33 -24.15 -8.11
C ILE A 314 4.09 -24.94 -7.68
N MET A 315 2.88 -24.39 -7.80
CA MET A 315 1.65 -25.12 -7.48
C MET A 315 1.57 -26.45 -8.25
N LEU A 316 1.82 -26.40 -9.56
CA LEU A 316 1.82 -27.58 -10.44
C LEU A 316 2.91 -28.60 -10.06
N GLU A 317 4.09 -28.14 -9.63
CA GLU A 317 5.17 -29.02 -9.17
C GLU A 317 4.76 -29.88 -7.97
N TYR A 318 3.96 -29.32 -7.06
CA TYR A 318 3.42 -30.05 -5.91
C TYR A 318 2.06 -30.73 -6.20
N GLY A 319 1.62 -30.73 -7.46
CA GLY A 319 0.38 -31.39 -7.90
C GLY A 319 -0.89 -30.63 -7.55
N ASP A 320 -0.80 -29.36 -7.21
CA ASP A 320 -1.95 -28.50 -6.93
C ASP A 320 -2.49 -27.87 -8.22
N THR A 321 -3.47 -28.55 -8.82
CA THR A 321 -4.16 -28.12 -10.04
C THR A 321 -5.50 -27.46 -9.79
N GLU A 322 -5.98 -27.49 -8.54
CA GLU A 322 -7.36 -27.14 -8.20
C GLU A 322 -7.47 -25.75 -7.56
N HIS A 323 -6.47 -25.34 -6.77
CA HIS A 323 -6.51 -24.02 -6.15
C HIS A 323 -6.23 -22.93 -7.17
N GLN A 324 -6.90 -21.79 -6.98
CA GLN A 324 -6.55 -20.56 -7.66
C GLN A 324 -5.54 -19.75 -6.84
N ILE A 325 -4.76 -18.95 -7.55
CA ILE A 325 -3.95 -17.87 -6.98
C ILE A 325 -4.86 -16.68 -6.67
N TRP A 326 -4.93 -16.31 -5.40
CA TRP A 326 -5.62 -15.10 -4.93
C TRP A 326 -4.61 -13.98 -4.81
N VAL A 327 -4.71 -12.97 -5.68
CA VAL A 327 -3.81 -11.81 -5.65
C VAL A 327 -4.34 -10.84 -4.62
N THR A 328 -3.95 -11.02 -3.36
CA THR A 328 -4.52 -10.27 -2.24
C THR A 328 -3.93 -8.87 -2.10
N GLU A 329 -2.81 -8.59 -2.78
CA GLU A 329 -2.31 -7.23 -3.04
C GLU A 329 -1.52 -7.19 -4.35
N PHE A 330 -1.63 -6.09 -5.09
CA PHE A 330 -0.68 -5.72 -6.16
C PHE A 330 -0.80 -4.22 -6.43
N GLY A 331 0.16 -3.65 -7.17
CA GLY A 331 0.04 -2.28 -7.64
C GLY A 331 1.38 -1.65 -8.01
N TRP A 332 1.29 -0.40 -8.47
CA TRP A 332 2.43 0.45 -8.79
C TRP A 332 2.28 1.79 -8.11
N PRO A 333 3.35 2.31 -7.52
CA PRO A 333 3.32 3.63 -6.92
C PRO A 333 3.51 4.71 -7.97
N SER A 334 2.86 5.87 -7.78
CA SER A 334 3.27 7.08 -8.49
C SER A 334 3.24 8.27 -7.54
N THR A 335 4.35 8.99 -7.46
CA THR A 335 4.47 10.22 -6.66
C THR A 335 3.98 11.48 -7.41
N GLU A 336 3.72 11.36 -8.71
CA GLU A 336 3.24 12.46 -9.54
C GLU A 336 1.89 12.96 -9.03
N GLY A 337 1.74 14.29 -8.92
CA GLY A 337 0.50 14.92 -8.47
C GLY A 337 0.17 14.75 -6.98
N MET A 338 1.03 14.11 -6.17
CA MET A 338 0.79 13.86 -4.75
C MET A 338 1.28 14.97 -3.82
N GLY A 339 2.10 15.89 -4.34
CA GLY A 339 2.81 16.91 -3.55
C GLY A 339 4.18 16.44 -3.07
N PRO A 340 4.88 17.24 -2.24
CA PRO A 340 6.20 16.87 -1.72
C PRO A 340 6.14 15.59 -0.90
N MET A 341 6.94 14.60 -1.27
CA MET A 341 6.96 13.28 -0.65
C MET A 341 8.41 12.82 -0.46
N ASP A 342 8.78 12.46 0.77
CA ASP A 342 10.08 11.86 1.05
C ASP A 342 10.06 10.39 0.62
N THR A 343 10.92 10.07 -0.33
CA THR A 343 11.03 8.75 -0.98
C THR A 343 12.42 8.15 -0.77
N THR A 344 13.14 8.59 0.28
CA THR A 344 14.46 8.06 0.63
C THR A 344 14.37 6.55 0.94
N GLY A 345 15.17 5.75 0.23
CA GLY A 345 15.14 4.28 0.27
C GLY A 345 13.98 3.65 -0.52
N TRP A 346 13.15 4.47 -1.16
CA TRP A 346 11.98 4.07 -1.93
C TRP A 346 11.93 4.83 -3.27
N GLU A 347 13.12 5.04 -3.84
CA GLU A 347 13.33 5.92 -5.00
C GLU A 347 12.56 5.49 -6.24
N TYR A 348 12.33 4.18 -6.41
CA TYR A 348 11.58 3.61 -7.53
C TYR A 348 10.14 4.14 -7.61
N GLY A 349 9.57 4.61 -6.48
CA GLY A 349 8.25 5.23 -6.44
C GLY A 349 8.09 6.49 -7.29
N ARG A 350 9.20 7.04 -7.78
CA ARG A 350 9.24 8.20 -8.68
C ARG A 350 9.35 7.84 -10.16
N GLU A 351 9.56 6.56 -10.48
CA GLU A 351 9.85 6.12 -11.85
C GLU A 351 8.58 5.87 -12.68
N VAL A 352 7.43 5.75 -12.03
CA VAL A 352 6.13 5.53 -12.67
C VAL A 352 5.30 6.82 -12.62
N SER A 353 4.91 7.31 -13.79
CA SER A 353 3.94 8.42 -13.94
C SER A 353 2.51 8.01 -13.56
N GLU A 354 1.61 8.95 -13.30
CA GLU A 354 0.19 8.63 -13.04
C GLU A 354 -0.46 7.94 -14.26
N ALA A 355 -0.01 8.28 -15.47
CA ALA A 355 -0.45 7.64 -16.71
C ALA A 355 0.01 6.19 -16.80
N GLN A 356 1.27 5.90 -16.45
CA GLN A 356 1.77 4.53 -16.39
C GLN A 356 1.09 3.73 -15.27
N GLN A 357 0.88 4.32 -14.09
CA GLN A 357 0.13 3.66 -13.01
C GLN A 357 -1.26 3.24 -13.51
N ALA A 358 -1.96 4.12 -14.22
CA ALA A 358 -3.27 3.83 -14.79
C ALA A 358 -3.24 2.69 -15.82
N ASP A 359 -2.26 2.71 -16.72
CA ASP A 359 -2.06 1.66 -17.72
C ASP A 359 -1.69 0.31 -17.07
N TYR A 360 -0.73 0.31 -16.16
CA TYR A 360 -0.20 -0.90 -15.53
C TYR A 360 -1.28 -1.61 -14.71
N VAL A 361 -2.08 -0.87 -13.93
CA VAL A 361 -3.19 -1.42 -13.16
C VAL A 361 -4.21 -2.13 -14.06
N VAL A 362 -4.63 -1.49 -15.16
CA VAL A 362 -5.63 -2.08 -16.07
C VAL A 362 -5.06 -3.30 -16.80
N ARG A 363 -3.80 -3.26 -17.25
CA ARG A 363 -3.16 -4.40 -17.91
C ARG A 363 -2.95 -5.58 -16.96
N ALA A 364 -2.56 -5.33 -15.70
CA ALA A 364 -2.41 -6.38 -14.70
C ALA A 364 -3.71 -7.15 -14.43
N PHE A 365 -4.84 -6.43 -14.29
CA PHE A 365 -6.14 -7.07 -14.17
C PHE A 365 -6.51 -7.92 -15.40
N ARG A 366 -6.27 -7.41 -16.62
CA ARG A 366 -6.48 -8.19 -17.85
C ARG A 366 -5.63 -9.45 -17.91
N MET A 367 -4.37 -9.36 -17.49
CA MET A 367 -3.48 -10.52 -17.42
C MET A 367 -4.01 -11.59 -16.45
N GLY A 368 -4.63 -11.16 -15.35
CA GLY A 368 -5.38 -12.06 -14.45
C GLY A 368 -6.55 -12.73 -15.16
N ASP A 369 -7.38 -11.97 -15.86
CA ASP A 369 -8.54 -12.53 -16.59
C ASP A 369 -8.15 -13.55 -17.69
N GLU A 370 -6.98 -13.39 -18.30
CA GLU A 370 -6.43 -14.31 -19.30
C GLU A 370 -6.00 -15.66 -18.71
N ARG A 371 -5.90 -15.75 -17.38
CA ARG A 371 -5.33 -16.89 -16.65
C ARG A 371 -6.39 -17.51 -15.74
N PRO A 372 -6.99 -18.67 -16.11
CA PRO A 372 -8.08 -19.27 -15.32
C PRO A 372 -7.66 -19.74 -13.92
N TRP A 373 -6.36 -19.93 -13.70
CA TRP A 373 -5.76 -20.25 -12.40
C TRP A 373 -5.53 -19.02 -11.51
N VAL A 374 -5.82 -17.80 -12.00
CA VAL A 374 -5.88 -16.58 -11.19
C VAL A 374 -7.33 -16.36 -10.75
N GLY A 375 -7.52 -16.27 -9.43
CA GLY A 375 -8.79 -15.93 -8.80
C GLY A 375 -8.97 -14.42 -8.65
N PRO A 376 -9.74 -13.95 -7.64
CA PRO A 376 -9.91 -12.53 -7.39
C PRO A 376 -8.57 -11.81 -7.16
N MET A 377 -8.47 -10.60 -7.71
CA MET A 377 -7.31 -9.73 -7.54
C MET A 377 -7.69 -8.44 -6.84
N PHE A 378 -6.87 -8.00 -5.87
CA PHE A 378 -7.12 -6.83 -5.04
C PHE A 378 -6.04 -5.78 -5.25
N LEU A 379 -6.40 -4.68 -5.91
CA LEU A 379 -5.48 -3.56 -6.08
C LEU A 379 -5.20 -2.90 -4.74
N TRP A 380 -3.92 -2.69 -4.45
CA TRP A 380 -3.44 -1.94 -3.30
C TRP A 380 -3.06 -0.52 -3.76
N ASN A 381 -3.81 0.53 -3.41
CA ASN A 381 -5.04 0.54 -2.59
C ASN A 381 -5.99 1.69 -3.00
N LEU A 382 -7.18 1.74 -2.40
CA LEU A 382 -8.15 2.79 -2.70
C LEU A 382 -7.79 4.14 -2.07
N ASN A 383 -7.76 4.23 -0.73
CA ASN A 383 -7.93 5.48 0.01
C ASN A 383 -6.80 5.85 0.98
N LEU A 384 -5.66 5.17 0.98
CA LEU A 384 -4.61 5.41 1.96
C LEU A 384 -4.06 6.85 1.94
N ALA A 385 -3.99 7.47 0.77
CA ALA A 385 -3.57 8.87 0.64
C ALA A 385 -4.52 9.85 1.34
N THR A 386 -5.82 9.54 1.42
CA THR A 386 -6.79 10.37 2.15
C THR A 386 -6.55 10.35 3.67
N ILE A 387 -5.84 9.34 4.16
CA ILE A 387 -5.56 9.13 5.59
C ILE A 387 -4.17 9.69 5.94
N TRP A 388 -3.14 9.35 5.16
CA TRP A 388 -1.75 9.69 5.49
C TRP A 388 -1.17 10.86 4.68
N GLY A 389 -1.86 11.30 3.64
CA GLY A 389 -1.38 12.37 2.76
C GLY A 389 -0.04 12.04 2.10
N ALA A 390 0.70 13.08 1.71
CA ALA A 390 2.03 12.93 1.13
C ALA A 390 3.14 12.66 2.17
N GLY A 391 2.81 12.66 3.46
CA GLY A 391 3.77 12.43 4.55
C GLY A 391 4.28 11.00 4.64
N ASN A 392 3.62 10.06 3.98
CA ASN A 392 4.05 8.67 3.87
C ASN A 392 4.17 8.29 2.39
N PRO A 393 5.34 7.86 1.89
CA PRO A 393 5.54 7.55 0.48
C PRO A 393 4.61 6.45 -0.04
N VAL A 394 4.16 5.57 0.85
CA VAL A 394 3.25 4.47 0.53
C VAL A 394 1.88 4.97 0.04
N SER A 395 1.48 6.20 0.39
CA SER A 395 0.29 6.84 -0.18
C SER A 395 0.31 6.94 -1.71
N ALA A 396 1.49 6.85 -2.35
CA ALA A 396 1.63 6.89 -3.80
C ALA A 396 0.97 5.70 -4.53
N TYR A 397 0.62 4.61 -3.82
CA TYR A 397 -0.19 3.51 -4.36
C TYR A 397 -1.69 3.81 -4.43
N SER A 398 -2.16 4.81 -3.69
CA SER A 398 -3.59 5.10 -3.55
C SER A 398 -4.19 5.51 -4.89
N LEU A 399 -5.41 5.06 -5.19
CA LEU A 399 -6.20 5.54 -6.34
C LEU A 399 -6.76 6.96 -6.15
N LEU A 400 -6.77 7.44 -4.92
CA LEU A 400 -7.27 8.75 -4.54
C LEU A 400 -6.10 9.65 -4.13
N ARG A 401 -6.29 10.96 -4.29
CA ARG A 401 -5.39 11.98 -3.73
C ARG A 401 -5.73 12.25 -2.26
N PRO A 402 -4.86 12.96 -1.52
CA PRO A 402 -5.14 13.36 -0.14
C PRO A 402 -6.45 14.14 0.05
N ASP A 403 -6.89 14.88 -0.97
CA ASP A 403 -8.14 15.64 -0.96
C ASP A 403 -9.36 14.83 -1.44
N GLY A 404 -9.21 13.52 -1.69
CA GLY A 404 -10.26 12.64 -2.20
C GLY A 404 -10.50 12.75 -3.71
N SER A 405 -9.77 13.61 -4.44
CA SER A 405 -9.89 13.68 -5.90
C SER A 405 -9.35 12.42 -6.58
N TYR A 406 -9.97 12.04 -7.71
CA TYR A 406 -9.61 10.84 -8.45
C TYR A 406 -8.27 11.00 -9.18
N ARG A 407 -7.42 9.99 -9.07
CA ARG A 407 -6.21 9.87 -9.90
C ARG A 407 -6.53 9.19 -11.24
N PRO A 408 -5.66 9.33 -12.27
CA PRO A 408 -5.87 8.68 -13.56
C PRO A 408 -6.14 7.17 -13.46
N ALA A 409 -5.48 6.46 -12.54
CA ALA A 409 -5.70 5.04 -12.31
C ALA A 409 -7.13 4.71 -11.83
N TYR A 410 -7.75 5.57 -11.00
CA TYR A 410 -9.15 5.41 -10.60
C TYR A 410 -10.08 5.49 -11.81
N ILE A 411 -9.86 6.49 -12.66
CA ILE A 411 -10.68 6.72 -13.86
C ILE A 411 -10.49 5.59 -14.86
N ALA A 412 -9.24 5.16 -15.09
CA ALA A 412 -8.94 4.07 -16.01
C ALA A 412 -9.58 2.75 -15.54
N LEU A 413 -9.45 2.39 -14.27
CA LEU A 413 -10.06 1.19 -13.72
C LEU A 413 -11.60 1.25 -13.76
N ARG A 414 -12.20 2.39 -13.41
CA ARG A 414 -13.66 2.59 -13.51
C ARG A 414 -14.21 2.27 -14.90
N LEU A 415 -13.48 2.68 -15.94
CA LEU A 415 -13.88 2.57 -17.35
C LEU A 415 -13.45 1.27 -18.03
N ALA A 416 -12.50 0.53 -17.44
CA ALA A 416 -11.98 -0.69 -18.04
C ALA A 416 -13.06 -1.78 -18.18
N GLU A 417 -13.12 -2.46 -19.32
CA GLU A 417 -13.96 -3.65 -19.48
C GLU A 417 -13.15 -4.90 -19.08
N PRO A 418 -13.67 -5.77 -18.18
CA PRO A 418 -13.04 -7.05 -17.88
C PRO A 418 -13.15 -7.99 -19.10
N LEU A 419 -12.21 -8.92 -19.24
CA LEU A 419 -12.25 -9.88 -20.37
C LEU A 419 -13.30 -10.98 -20.14
N SER A 420 -13.66 -11.25 -18.88
CA SER A 420 -14.75 -12.15 -18.51
C SER A 420 -15.81 -11.41 -17.68
N PRO A 421 -17.10 -11.47 -18.05
CA PRO A 421 -18.18 -10.74 -17.38
C PRO A 421 -18.53 -11.25 -15.98
#